data_AF-A0A5N5QDG5-F1
#
_entry.id   AF-A0A5N5QDG5-F1
#
_cell.length_a   1.000
_cell.length_b   1.000
_cell.length_c   1.000
_cell.angle_alpha   90.00
_cell.angle_beta   90.00
_cell.angle_gamma   90.00
#
_symmetry.space_group_name_H-M   'P 1'
#
loop_
_entity.id
_entity.type
_entity.pdbx_description
1 polymer ?
#
loop_
_entity_poly.entity_id
_entity_poly.type
_entity_poly.pdbx_seq_one_letter_code
_entity_poly.pdbx_strand_id
1 'polypeptide(L)'
;MNHTQPPIHNTLFTPNLATLVRENSLNSRKLGCVLLTSFSKPTTKTRYLVSLVLESTCRYFDNEESSLLDERQLGEIIYFSDVVMALASRVGVDLRNAKWTGDTAKNVQMMYTQIIIKLTRFLLDNSPCSFRPVVDALQSSLRSARTFVCTTDVEELWSYVESAAERCGIWYPHRTRIVEQEEPTRYKKMMSKLNSGLKCVRKTRGRGMEKRAEKEGEGAGDEGLGKSGGSMDGGDSDSGVSVGGA
;
A
#
# COMPACT_ATOMS: atom_id res chain seq x y z
N MET A 1 -6.35 -2.33 -38.92
CA MET A 1 -5.41 -3.17 -38.16
C MET A 1 -5.50 -2.73 -36.71
N ASN A 2 -6.10 -3.56 -35.85
CA ASN A 2 -6.18 -3.25 -34.43
C ASN A 2 -4.81 -3.49 -33.80
N HIS A 3 -4.08 -2.41 -33.51
CA HIS A 3 -2.95 -2.49 -32.60
C HIS A 3 -3.51 -2.75 -31.21
N THR A 4 -3.58 -4.02 -30.83
CA THR A 4 -3.73 -4.41 -29.43
C THR A 4 -2.46 -3.97 -28.72
N GLN A 5 -2.48 -2.74 -28.20
CA GLN A 5 -1.42 -2.24 -27.34
C GLN A 5 -1.36 -3.23 -26.16
N PRO A 6 -0.24 -3.91 -25.92
CA PRO A 6 -0.13 -4.80 -24.76
C PRO A 6 -0.43 -3.94 -23.52
N PRO A 7 -1.11 -4.49 -22.49
CA PRO A 7 -1.29 -3.75 -21.25
C PRO A 7 0.08 -3.21 -20.85
N ILE A 8 0.16 -1.89 -20.66
CA ILE A 8 1.36 -1.23 -20.18
C ILE A 8 1.58 -1.79 -18.77
N HIS A 9 2.29 -2.89 -18.67
CA HIS A 9 2.74 -3.42 -17.41
C HIS A 9 3.71 -2.36 -16.89
N ASN A 10 3.25 -1.57 -15.92
CA ASN A 10 4.11 -0.69 -15.16
C ASN A 10 5.05 -1.62 -14.38
N THR A 11 6.14 -2.03 -15.01
CA THR A 11 7.21 -2.84 -14.44
C THR A 11 8.21 -1.90 -13.76
N LEU A 12 8.87 -2.38 -12.70
CA LEU A 12 10.02 -1.68 -12.13
C LEU A 12 11.23 -1.68 -13.07
N PHE A 13 11.32 -2.68 -13.95
CA PHE A 13 12.46 -2.89 -14.83
C PHE A 13 12.33 -2.04 -16.09
N THR A 14 12.58 -0.75 -15.94
CA THR A 14 12.53 0.24 -17.02
C THR A 14 13.90 0.38 -17.71
N PRO A 15 13.94 0.92 -18.94
CA PRO A 15 15.20 1.27 -19.60
C PRO A 15 16.05 2.25 -18.77
N ASN A 16 15.44 3.21 -18.08
CA ASN A 16 16.19 4.15 -17.23
C ASN A 16 16.85 3.44 -16.03
N LEU A 17 16.14 2.50 -15.39
CA LEU A 17 16.74 1.70 -14.32
C LEU A 17 17.90 0.84 -14.86
N ALA A 18 17.75 0.27 -16.07
CA ALA A 18 18.81 -0.48 -16.73
C ALA A 18 20.04 0.39 -17.01
N THR A 19 19.86 1.64 -17.45
CA THR A 19 20.95 2.61 -17.62
C THR A 19 21.65 2.89 -16.29
N LEU A 20 20.91 3.09 -15.20
CA LEU A 20 21.50 3.32 -13.87
C LEU A 20 22.38 2.16 -13.40
N VAL A 21 21.96 0.91 -13.67
CA VAL A 21 22.76 -0.30 -13.38
C VAL A 21 24.02 -0.31 -14.25
N ARG A 22 23.87 -0.09 -15.56
CA ARG A 22 24.97 -0.12 -16.54
C ARG A 22 26.06 0.90 -16.25
N GLU A 23 25.68 2.08 -15.77
CA GLU A 23 26.58 3.17 -15.40
C GLU A 23 27.16 3.01 -13.99
N ASN A 24 26.91 1.89 -13.30
CA ASN A 24 27.31 1.63 -11.91
C ASN A 24 26.84 2.71 -10.93
N SER A 25 25.72 3.36 -11.23
CA SER A 25 25.16 4.43 -10.40
C SER A 25 24.15 3.92 -9.36
N LEU A 26 23.69 2.67 -9.49
CA LEU A 26 22.74 2.04 -8.56
C LEU A 26 23.43 1.55 -7.28
N ASN A 27 22.78 1.76 -6.14
CA ASN A 27 23.18 1.22 -4.83
C ASN A 27 21.94 0.75 -4.05
N SER A 28 22.13 0.10 -2.90
CA SER A 28 21.03 -0.50 -2.14
C SER A 28 20.01 0.51 -1.64
N ARG A 29 20.42 1.77 -1.37
CA ARG A 29 19.48 2.82 -0.97
C ARG A 29 18.58 3.21 -2.13
N LYS A 30 19.18 3.45 -3.31
CA LYS A 30 18.43 3.77 -4.55
C LYS A 30 17.51 2.61 -4.94
N LEU A 31 18.02 1.38 -4.88
CA LEU A 31 17.25 0.18 -5.16
C LEU A 31 16.08 0.02 -4.17
N GLY A 32 16.29 0.29 -2.88
CA GLY A 32 15.24 0.29 -1.87
C GLY A 32 14.11 1.27 -2.20
N CYS A 33 14.46 2.51 -2.60
CA CYS A 33 13.46 3.48 -3.06
C CYS A 33 12.71 3.00 -4.30
N VAL A 34 13.41 2.41 -5.28
CA VAL A 34 12.79 1.83 -6.49
C VAL A 34 11.80 0.71 -6.13
N LEU A 35 12.18 -0.21 -5.24
CA LEU A 35 11.30 -1.29 -4.79
C LEU A 35 10.06 -0.76 -4.07
N LEU A 36 10.22 0.30 -3.25
CA LEU A 36 9.12 0.96 -2.57
C LEU A 36 8.12 1.64 -3.51
N THR A 37 8.49 1.94 -4.77
CA THR A 37 7.53 2.35 -5.82
C THR A 37 6.57 1.23 -6.24
N SER A 38 6.58 0.08 -5.58
CA SER A 38 5.55 -0.95 -5.76
C SER A 38 4.29 -0.68 -4.95
N PHE A 39 4.34 0.28 -4.03
CA PHE A 39 3.31 0.51 -3.03
C PHE A 39 2.85 1.96 -3.03
N SER A 40 1.62 2.20 -2.61
CA SER A 40 1.04 3.55 -2.53
C SER A 40 1.63 4.43 -1.42
N LYS A 41 2.18 3.83 -0.36
CA LYS A 41 2.88 4.53 0.74
C LYS A 41 3.84 3.59 1.48
N PRO A 42 4.95 4.07 2.08
CA PRO A 42 5.89 3.24 2.83
C PRO A 42 5.34 2.94 4.24
N THR A 43 4.81 1.73 4.43
CA THR A 43 4.36 1.22 5.74
C THR A 43 5.45 0.37 6.39
N THR A 44 5.30 0.02 7.68
CA THR A 44 6.20 -0.91 8.36
C THR A 44 6.36 -2.23 7.60
N LYS A 45 5.26 -2.78 7.05
CA LYS A 45 5.26 -4.04 6.30
C LYS A 45 6.03 -3.92 4.98
N THR A 46 5.81 -2.85 4.21
CA THR A 46 6.47 -2.66 2.91
C THR A 46 7.95 -2.37 3.08
N ARG A 47 8.31 -1.54 4.07
CA ARG A 47 9.71 -1.23 4.44
C ARG A 47 10.45 -2.49 4.89
N TYR A 48 9.79 -3.31 5.70
CA TYR A 48 10.37 -4.57 6.16
C TYR A 48 10.58 -5.54 5.00
N LEU A 49 9.58 -5.75 4.14
CA LEU A 49 9.72 -6.58 2.94
C LEU A 49 10.87 -6.09 2.04
N VAL A 50 10.96 -4.78 1.77
CA VAL A 50 12.03 -4.21 0.95
C VAL A 50 13.39 -4.44 1.60
N SER A 51 13.50 -4.30 2.92
CA SER A 51 14.75 -4.58 3.64
C SER A 51 15.19 -6.04 3.50
N LEU A 52 14.24 -6.99 3.60
CA LEU A 52 14.51 -8.40 3.35
C LEU A 52 14.95 -8.64 1.91
N VAL A 53 14.26 -8.04 0.93
CA VAL A 53 14.59 -8.19 -0.49
C VAL A 53 16.01 -7.68 -0.78
N LEU A 54 16.38 -6.51 -0.26
CA LEU A 54 17.74 -5.98 -0.41
C LEU A 54 18.78 -6.95 0.18
N GLU A 55 18.52 -7.50 1.35
CA GLU A 55 19.41 -8.43 2.02
C GLU A 55 19.54 -9.75 1.25
N SER A 56 18.41 -10.36 0.86
CA SER A 56 18.40 -11.59 0.07
C SER A 56 19.02 -11.42 -1.31
N THR A 57 18.87 -10.25 -1.95
CA THR A 57 19.55 -9.96 -3.22
C THR A 57 21.07 -9.92 -3.04
N CYS A 58 21.58 -9.30 -1.98
CA CYS A 58 23.01 -9.35 -1.68
C CYS A 58 23.49 -10.77 -1.38
N ARG A 59 22.77 -11.52 -0.53
CA ARG A 59 23.12 -12.94 -0.24
C ARG A 59 23.12 -13.81 -1.48
N TYR A 60 22.20 -13.57 -2.42
CA TYR A 60 22.15 -14.31 -3.69
C TYR A 60 23.46 -14.14 -4.50
N PHE A 61 24.12 -12.98 -4.43
CA PHE A 61 25.39 -12.75 -5.11
C PHE A 61 26.59 -13.41 -4.41
N ASP A 62 26.50 -13.65 -3.11
CA ASP A 62 27.57 -14.27 -2.32
C ASP A 62 27.66 -15.79 -2.50
N ASN A 63 26.80 -16.39 -3.34
CA ASN A 63 26.76 -17.84 -3.61
C ASN A 63 26.70 -18.69 -2.32
N GLU A 64 26.12 -18.15 -1.25
CA GLU A 64 25.94 -18.93 -0.04
C GLU A 64 24.78 -19.92 -0.21
N GLU A 65 24.98 -21.17 0.21
CA GLU A 65 23.90 -22.17 0.32
C GLU A 65 22.87 -21.82 1.41
N SER A 66 22.96 -20.62 2.00
CA SER A 66 22.06 -20.13 3.02
C SER A 66 20.68 -19.82 2.45
N SER A 67 19.63 -20.14 3.22
CA SER A 67 18.27 -19.85 2.81
C SER A 67 18.06 -18.33 2.68
N LEU A 68 17.35 -17.89 1.63
CA LEU A 68 17.06 -16.46 1.41
C LEU A 68 16.25 -15.84 2.57
N LEU A 69 15.48 -16.68 3.26
CA LEU A 69 14.70 -16.35 4.45
C LEU A 69 14.94 -17.40 5.53
N ASP A 70 14.98 -16.98 6.79
CA ASP A 70 14.80 -17.89 7.93
C ASP A 70 13.31 -18.17 8.19
N GLU A 71 13.01 -19.16 9.04
CA GLU A 71 11.63 -19.56 9.35
C GLU A 71 10.81 -18.43 10.00
N ARG A 72 11.46 -17.57 10.79
CA ARG A 72 10.80 -16.44 11.45
C ARG A 72 10.42 -15.37 10.43
N GLN A 73 11.34 -15.00 9.55
CA GLN A 73 11.12 -14.05 8.47
C GLN A 73 10.02 -14.54 7.54
N LEU A 74 10.04 -15.83 7.19
CA LEU A 74 8.97 -16.46 6.42
C LEU A 74 7.62 -16.36 7.15
N GLY A 75 7.61 -16.70 8.44
CA GLY A 75 6.45 -16.55 9.32
C GLY A 75 5.89 -15.14 9.31
N GLU A 76 6.74 -14.12 9.39
CA GLU A 76 6.33 -12.71 9.37
C GLU A 76 5.74 -12.30 8.01
N ILE A 77 6.38 -12.64 6.88
CA ILE A 77 5.90 -12.22 5.54
C ILE A 77 4.62 -12.92 5.10
N ILE A 78 4.32 -14.10 5.64
CA ILE A 78 3.04 -14.80 5.39
C ILE A 78 1.85 -13.92 5.80
N TYR A 79 1.97 -13.19 6.91
CA TYR A 79 0.91 -12.30 7.41
C TYR A 79 0.66 -11.06 6.53
N PHE A 80 1.55 -10.76 5.59
CA PHE A 80 1.40 -9.65 4.63
C PHE A 80 1.70 -10.11 3.20
N SER A 81 1.18 -11.28 2.84
CA SER A 81 1.33 -11.89 1.51
C SER A 81 0.78 -11.02 0.36
N ASP A 82 -0.18 -10.14 0.63
CA ASP A 82 -0.68 -9.12 -0.29
C ASP A 82 0.43 -8.13 -0.71
N VAL A 83 1.26 -7.72 0.24
CA VAL A 83 2.42 -6.85 0.00
C VAL A 83 3.47 -7.58 -0.84
N VAL A 84 3.70 -8.88 -0.58
CA VAL A 84 4.60 -9.72 -1.39
C VAL A 84 4.06 -9.83 -2.82
N MET A 85 2.76 -10.06 -2.98
CA MET A 85 2.10 -10.15 -4.29
C MET A 85 2.15 -8.85 -5.07
N ALA A 86 1.95 -7.71 -4.42
CA ALA A 86 2.07 -6.40 -5.04
C ALA A 86 3.48 -6.17 -5.61
N LEU A 87 4.52 -6.50 -4.83
CA LEU A 87 5.90 -6.44 -5.31
C LEU A 87 6.17 -7.44 -6.44
N ALA A 88 5.69 -8.68 -6.32
CA ALA A 88 5.83 -9.71 -7.34
C ALA A 88 5.24 -9.27 -8.68
N SER A 89 4.06 -8.66 -8.67
CA SER A 89 3.40 -8.12 -9.85
C SER A 89 4.25 -7.03 -10.52
N ARG A 90 4.83 -6.11 -9.73
CA ARG A 90 5.62 -4.97 -10.19
C ARG A 90 6.99 -5.36 -10.75
N VAL A 91 7.58 -6.43 -10.19
CA VAL A 91 8.80 -7.08 -10.70
C VAL A 91 8.50 -8.01 -11.89
N GLY A 92 7.21 -8.19 -12.23
CA GLY A 92 6.76 -8.96 -13.38
C GLY A 92 6.87 -10.48 -13.17
N VAL A 93 6.82 -10.98 -11.94
CA VAL A 93 6.73 -12.42 -11.67
C VAL A 93 5.42 -12.94 -12.27
N ASP A 94 5.50 -13.90 -13.20
CA ASP A 94 4.28 -14.47 -13.81
C ASP A 94 3.64 -15.46 -12.85
N LEU A 95 2.49 -15.08 -12.31
CA LEU A 95 1.70 -15.87 -11.37
C LEU A 95 0.61 -16.69 -12.05
N ARG A 96 0.33 -16.48 -13.35
CA ARG A 96 -0.83 -17.07 -14.05
C ARG A 96 -0.69 -18.57 -14.24
N ASN A 97 0.53 -19.05 -14.45
CA ASN A 97 0.84 -20.47 -14.64
C ASN A 97 1.67 -21.04 -13.47
N ALA A 98 1.67 -20.37 -12.32
CA ALA A 98 2.43 -20.84 -11.17
C ALA A 98 1.83 -22.14 -10.62
N LYS A 99 2.72 -23.10 -10.30
CA LYS A 99 2.35 -24.37 -9.67
C LYS A 99 2.07 -24.15 -8.18
N TRP A 100 0.97 -23.47 -7.87
CA TRP A 100 0.55 -23.23 -6.49
C TRP A 100 0.34 -24.55 -5.75
N THR A 101 0.94 -24.66 -4.58
CA THR A 101 0.96 -25.91 -3.79
C THR A 101 -0.26 -26.06 -2.89
N GLY A 102 -1.10 -25.03 -2.77
CA GLY A 102 -2.18 -24.93 -1.78
C GLY A 102 -1.71 -24.58 -0.36
N ASP A 103 -0.41 -24.69 -0.06
CA ASP A 103 0.19 -24.27 1.20
C ASP A 103 0.63 -22.81 1.12
N THR A 104 0.03 -21.95 1.95
CA THR A 104 0.30 -20.51 1.96
C THR A 104 1.76 -20.20 2.21
N ALA A 105 2.41 -20.90 3.15
CA ALA A 105 3.81 -20.65 3.48
C ALA A 105 4.71 -20.96 2.29
N LYS A 106 4.51 -22.12 1.67
CA LYS A 106 5.28 -22.53 0.47
C LYS A 106 5.02 -21.61 -0.72
N ASN A 107 3.78 -21.18 -0.91
CA ASN A 107 3.42 -20.28 -2.01
C ASN A 107 4.06 -18.90 -1.84
N VAL A 108 4.04 -18.34 -0.62
CA VAL A 108 4.69 -17.06 -0.31
C VAL A 108 6.21 -17.17 -0.45
N GLN A 109 6.81 -18.25 0.07
CA GLN A 109 8.24 -18.51 -0.09
C GLN A 109 8.64 -18.60 -1.56
N MET A 110 7.89 -19.37 -2.37
CA MET A 110 8.13 -19.48 -3.80
C MET A 110 8.05 -18.12 -4.49
N MET A 111 7.01 -17.34 -4.20
CA MET A 111 6.82 -16.00 -4.77
C MET A 111 7.98 -15.07 -4.40
N TYR A 112 8.37 -15.05 -3.13
CA TYR A 112 9.51 -14.27 -2.64
C TYR A 112 10.80 -14.65 -3.37
N THR A 113 11.12 -15.94 -3.47
CA THR A 113 12.30 -16.43 -4.19
C THR A 113 12.30 -15.99 -5.65
N GLN A 114 11.14 -16.01 -6.33
CA GLN A 114 11.03 -15.54 -7.71
C GLN A 114 11.25 -14.03 -7.84
N ILE A 115 10.84 -13.22 -6.86
CA ILE A 115 11.16 -11.78 -6.80
C ILE A 115 12.69 -11.61 -6.78
N ILE A 116 13.38 -12.32 -5.88
CA ILE A 116 14.84 -12.22 -5.75
C ILE A 116 15.53 -12.63 -7.05
N ILE A 117 15.16 -13.79 -7.62
CA ILE A 117 15.74 -14.27 -8.88
C ILE A 117 15.55 -13.26 -10.01
N LYS A 118 14.34 -12.70 -10.15
CA LYS A 118 14.06 -11.70 -11.20
C LYS A 118 14.87 -10.44 -11.01
N LEU A 119 14.95 -9.93 -9.78
CA LEU A 119 15.72 -8.74 -9.47
C LEU A 119 17.21 -8.96 -9.74
N THR A 120 17.78 -10.06 -9.25
CA THR A 120 19.19 -10.38 -9.46
C THR A 120 19.50 -10.58 -10.95
N ARG A 121 18.66 -11.30 -11.70
CA ARG A 121 18.84 -11.44 -13.16
C ARG A 121 18.84 -10.09 -13.87
N PHE A 122 17.88 -9.21 -13.56
CA PHE A 122 17.84 -7.88 -14.13
C PHE A 122 19.14 -7.09 -13.87
N LEU A 123 19.67 -7.16 -12.64
CA LEU A 123 20.92 -6.51 -12.28
C LEU A 123 22.12 -7.09 -13.06
N LEU A 124 22.18 -8.41 -13.21
CA LEU A 124 23.25 -9.10 -13.95
C LEU A 124 23.19 -8.79 -15.45
N ASP A 125 22.01 -8.86 -16.06
CA ASP A 125 21.79 -8.67 -17.49
C ASP A 125 22.11 -7.24 -17.94
N ASN A 126 22.04 -6.27 -17.03
CA ASN A 126 22.28 -4.85 -17.32
C ASN A 126 23.60 -4.32 -16.74
N SER A 127 24.34 -5.14 -16.00
CA SER A 127 25.67 -4.80 -15.55
C SER A 127 26.65 -4.75 -16.74
N PRO A 128 27.67 -3.88 -16.71
CA PRO A 128 28.82 -4.04 -17.61
C PRO A 128 29.44 -5.44 -17.41
N CYS A 129 30.25 -5.89 -18.37
CA CYS A 129 30.83 -7.25 -18.41
C CYS A 129 31.54 -7.70 -17.11
N SER A 130 31.85 -6.80 -16.18
CA SER A 130 32.13 -7.14 -14.78
C SER A 130 30.89 -6.87 -13.91
N PHE A 131 30.29 -7.91 -13.35
CA PHE A 131 29.18 -7.80 -12.38
C PHE A 131 29.65 -7.37 -10.98
N ARG A 132 30.95 -7.50 -10.71
CA ARG A 132 31.56 -7.25 -9.40
C ARG A 132 31.30 -5.83 -8.86
N PRO A 133 31.45 -4.74 -9.65
CA PRO A 133 31.21 -3.39 -9.15
C PRO A 133 29.76 -3.16 -8.68
N VAL A 134 28.78 -3.76 -9.36
CA VAL A 134 27.36 -3.68 -8.96
C VAL A 134 27.14 -4.40 -7.63
N VAL A 135 27.71 -5.59 -7.48
CA VAL A 135 27.65 -6.36 -6.22
C VAL A 135 28.30 -5.58 -5.08
N ASP A 136 29.52 -5.08 -5.28
CA ASP A 136 30.26 -4.33 -4.27
C ASP A 136 29.49 -3.05 -3.86
N ALA A 137 28.88 -2.34 -4.82
CA ALA A 137 28.06 -1.16 -4.55
C ALA A 137 26.79 -1.49 -3.73
N LEU A 138 26.12 -2.59 -4.04
CA LEU A 138 24.95 -3.04 -3.29
C LEU A 138 25.32 -3.47 -1.86
N GLN A 139 26.37 -4.30 -1.71
CA GLN A 139 26.82 -4.80 -0.42
C GLN A 139 27.33 -3.67 0.49
N SER A 140 28.20 -2.80 -0.02
CA SER A 140 28.76 -1.67 0.75
C SER A 140 27.69 -0.70 1.27
N SER A 141 26.58 -0.57 0.56
CA SER A 141 25.48 0.32 0.92
C SER A 141 24.30 -0.36 1.62
N LEU A 142 24.31 -1.70 1.79
CA LEU A 142 23.17 -2.46 2.31
C LEU A 142 22.77 -2.02 3.73
N ARG A 143 23.74 -1.90 4.64
CA ARG A 143 23.47 -1.49 6.03
C ARG A 143 22.89 -0.07 6.11
N SER A 144 23.44 0.84 5.31
CA SER A 144 22.94 2.22 5.21
C SER A 144 21.52 2.25 4.66
N ALA A 145 21.23 1.47 3.61
CA ALA A 145 19.91 1.36 3.01
C ALA A 145 18.86 0.83 4.00
N ARG A 146 19.18 -0.24 4.73
CA ARG A 146 18.29 -0.79 5.77
C ARG A 146 17.97 0.23 6.85
N THR A 147 18.99 0.92 7.34
CA THR A 147 18.81 1.97 8.35
C THR A 147 17.89 3.06 7.79
N PHE A 148 18.21 3.59 6.60
CA PHE A 148 17.41 4.61 5.94
C PHE A 148 15.94 4.21 5.75
N VAL A 149 15.67 3.03 5.17
CA VAL A 149 14.30 2.56 4.92
C VAL A 149 13.52 2.37 6.23
N CYS A 150 14.17 1.92 7.30
CA CYS A 150 13.52 1.65 8.57
C CYS A 150 13.32 2.90 9.44
N THR A 151 14.29 3.81 9.49
CA THR A 151 14.31 4.90 10.48
C THR A 151 13.88 6.25 9.94
N THR A 152 13.94 6.47 8.62
CA THR A 152 13.52 7.74 8.03
C THR A 152 12.02 7.92 8.18
N ASP A 153 11.62 9.16 8.47
CA ASP A 153 10.21 9.55 8.54
C ASP A 153 9.44 9.15 7.28
N VAL A 154 8.14 8.89 7.40
CA VAL A 154 7.33 8.40 6.27
C VAL A 154 7.21 9.43 5.16
N GLU A 155 6.99 10.69 5.49
CA GLU A 155 6.82 11.74 4.49
C GLU A 155 8.16 12.07 3.83
N GLU A 156 9.23 12.10 4.62
CA GLU A 156 10.59 12.26 4.07
C GLU A 156 10.94 11.09 3.13
N LEU A 157 10.78 9.84 3.58
CA LEU A 157 11.07 8.66 2.77
C LEU A 157 10.25 8.66 1.48
N TRP A 158 8.99 9.10 1.54
CA TRP A 158 8.12 9.15 0.37
C TRP A 158 8.63 10.11 -0.71
N SER A 159 9.14 11.28 -0.34
CA SER A 159 9.77 12.20 -1.29
C SER A 159 10.96 11.56 -2.04
N TYR A 160 11.77 10.74 -1.37
CA TYR A 160 12.83 9.98 -2.03
C TYR A 160 12.30 8.89 -2.97
N VAL A 161 11.17 8.26 -2.63
CA VAL A 161 10.51 7.26 -3.47
C VAL A 161 9.95 7.91 -4.73
N GLU A 162 9.29 9.07 -4.61
CA GLU A 162 8.79 9.85 -5.75
C GLU A 162 9.92 10.27 -6.68
N SER A 163 11.01 10.81 -6.12
CA SER A 163 12.21 11.17 -6.89
C SER A 163 12.86 9.96 -7.58
N ALA A 164 12.84 8.78 -6.94
CA ALA A 164 13.33 7.55 -7.57
C ALA A 164 12.43 7.10 -8.72
N ALA A 165 11.10 7.18 -8.54
CA ALA A 165 10.13 6.85 -9.57
C ALA A 165 10.31 7.73 -10.82
N GLU A 166 10.44 9.05 -10.63
CA GLU A 166 10.68 10.00 -11.71
C GLU A 166 11.96 9.68 -12.49
N ARG A 167 13.09 9.54 -11.79
CA ARG A 167 14.39 9.23 -12.41
C ARG A 167 14.36 7.91 -13.19
N CYS A 168 13.68 6.90 -12.65
CA CYS A 168 13.57 5.60 -13.28
C CYS A 168 12.45 5.54 -14.34
N GLY A 169 11.73 6.63 -14.61
CA GLY A 169 10.60 6.61 -15.55
C GLY A 169 9.49 5.64 -15.13
N ILE A 170 9.38 5.36 -13.84
CA ILE A 170 8.35 4.49 -13.27
C ILE A 170 7.10 5.35 -13.10
N TRP A 171 6.19 5.24 -14.07
CA TRP A 171 4.96 6.03 -14.05
C TRP A 171 4.01 5.54 -12.97
N TYR A 172 3.66 6.46 -12.06
CA TYR A 172 2.50 6.36 -11.20
C TYR A 172 1.39 7.29 -11.70
N PRO A 173 0.14 6.82 -11.79
CA PRO A 173 -1.01 7.71 -11.80
C PRO A 173 -1.23 8.24 -10.36
N HIS A 174 -0.34 9.10 -9.86
CA HIS A 174 -0.45 9.71 -8.52
C HIS A 174 -0.79 11.21 -8.53
N ARG A 175 -1.14 11.81 -9.68
CA ARG A 175 -1.75 13.15 -9.67
C ARG A 175 -3.13 13.20 -9.04
N THR A 176 -3.77 12.06 -8.79
CA THR A 176 -4.89 11.99 -7.86
C THR A 176 -4.31 11.76 -6.48
N ARG A 177 -4.08 12.85 -5.75
CA ARG A 177 -3.97 12.85 -4.30
C ARG A 177 -5.18 12.04 -3.80
N ILE A 178 -4.98 10.78 -3.44
CA ILE A 178 -6.03 10.03 -2.75
C ILE A 178 -6.09 10.72 -1.41
N VAL A 179 -7.00 11.68 -1.30
CA VAL A 179 -7.52 12.12 -0.02
C VAL A 179 -7.92 10.83 0.66
N GLU A 180 -7.21 10.45 1.73
CA GLU A 180 -7.68 9.41 2.62
C GLU A 180 -9.12 9.80 2.95
N GLN A 181 -10.09 9.09 2.37
CA GLN A 181 -11.44 9.15 2.91
C GLN A 181 -11.27 8.64 4.32
N GLU A 182 -11.46 9.54 5.31
CA GLU A 182 -11.84 9.13 6.65
C GLU A 182 -12.82 7.97 6.51
N GLU A 183 -12.48 6.86 7.17
CA GLU A 183 -13.20 5.60 7.10
C GLU A 183 -14.70 5.85 6.99
N PRO A 184 -15.40 5.31 5.97
CA PRO A 184 -16.79 5.61 5.85
C PRO A 184 -17.49 4.92 7.03
N THR A 185 -17.96 5.78 7.95
CA THR A 185 -19.07 5.59 8.90
C THR A 185 -20.27 4.84 8.30
N ARG A 186 -20.30 4.59 6.98
CA ARG A 186 -21.17 3.61 6.30
C ARG A 186 -21.04 2.18 6.82
N TYR A 187 -19.87 1.67 7.22
CA TYR A 187 -19.81 0.27 7.69
C TYR A 187 -20.58 0.09 9.02
N LYS A 188 -20.52 1.10 9.90
CA LYS A 188 -21.33 1.15 11.13
C LYS A 188 -22.83 1.29 10.83
N LYS A 189 -23.21 2.08 9.83
CA LYS A 189 -24.62 2.27 9.40
C LYS A 189 -25.19 1.07 8.63
N MET A 190 -24.33 0.26 8.01
CA MET A 190 -24.70 -0.97 7.32
C MET A 190 -24.84 -2.15 8.31
N MET A 191 -23.93 -2.24 9.29
CA MET A 191 -24.04 -3.21 10.39
C MET A 191 -25.21 -2.90 11.33
N SER A 192 -25.57 -1.62 11.55
CA SER A 192 -26.76 -1.27 12.33
C SER A 192 -28.07 -1.66 11.65
N LYS A 193 -28.11 -1.65 10.30
CA LYS A 193 -29.28 -2.10 9.52
C LYS A 193 -29.40 -3.64 9.48
N LEU A 194 -28.28 -4.35 9.54
CA LEU A 194 -28.28 -5.82 9.63
C LEU A 194 -28.64 -6.32 11.04
N ASN A 195 -28.24 -5.60 12.09
CA ASN A 195 -28.60 -5.92 13.47
C ASN A 195 -30.06 -5.56 13.84
N SER A 196 -30.77 -4.77 13.03
CA SER A 196 -32.20 -4.51 13.22
C SER A 196 -33.12 -5.55 12.56
N GLY A 197 -32.57 -6.51 11.79
CA GLY A 197 -33.35 -7.48 11.00
C GLY A 197 -33.81 -8.74 11.73
N LEU A 198 -33.42 -8.95 12.99
CA LEU A 198 -33.76 -10.14 13.77
C LEU A 198 -34.72 -9.80 14.92
N LYS A 199 -35.97 -9.48 14.57
CA LYS A 199 -37.11 -9.79 15.45
C LYS A 199 -38.01 -10.79 14.74
N CYS A 200 -37.73 -12.06 15.03
CA CYS A 200 -38.59 -13.20 14.78
C CYS A 200 -39.97 -12.93 15.40
N VAL A 201 -40.96 -12.56 14.58
CA VAL A 201 -42.36 -12.51 15.03
C VAL A 201 -42.93 -13.93 14.91
N ARG A 202 -42.83 -14.65 16.03
CA ARG A 202 -43.55 -15.90 16.27
C ARG A 202 -44.85 -15.54 16.97
N LYS A 203 -46.01 -15.67 16.29
CA LYS A 203 -47.37 -15.89 16.85
C LYS A 203 -48.41 -15.96 15.72
N THR A 204 -48.88 -17.16 15.38
CA THR A 204 -50.20 -17.76 15.70
C THR A 204 -51.41 -17.15 14.99
N ARG A 205 -51.87 -17.90 13.96
CA ARG A 205 -53.26 -18.23 13.56
C ARG A 205 -54.37 -17.75 14.51
N GLY A 206 -55.30 -16.92 14.01
CA GLY A 206 -56.59 -16.70 14.70
C GLY A 206 -57.44 -15.51 14.21
N ARG A 207 -58.57 -15.85 13.58
CA ARG A 207 -59.86 -15.13 13.43
C ARG A 207 -59.91 -13.74 12.78
N GLY A 208 -60.69 -13.70 11.69
CA GLY A 208 -61.19 -12.49 11.08
C GLY A 208 -62.35 -11.84 11.84
N MET A 209 -62.37 -10.52 11.71
CA MET A 209 -63.48 -9.69 11.26
C MET A 209 -64.74 -9.65 12.14
N GLU A 210 -64.80 -8.68 13.04
CA GLU A 210 -66.04 -8.00 13.38
C GLU A 210 -65.84 -6.47 13.42
N LYS A 211 -66.71 -5.83 12.63
CA LYS A 211 -67.45 -4.58 12.88
C LYS A 211 -66.74 -3.21 12.85
N ARG A 212 -67.33 -2.42 11.96
CA ARG A 212 -67.24 -1.01 11.64
C ARG A 212 -68.25 -0.25 12.50
N ALA A 213 -67.84 0.86 13.11
CA ALA A 213 -68.62 2.05 13.49
C ALA A 213 -67.62 3.04 14.13
N GLU A 214 -67.19 4.09 13.43
CA GLU A 214 -67.80 5.42 13.45
C GLU A 214 -68.23 5.90 14.84
N LYS A 215 -67.45 6.82 15.43
CA LYS A 215 -67.84 8.24 15.61
C LYS A 215 -66.91 8.95 16.58
N GLU A 216 -66.72 10.25 16.28
CA GLU A 216 -66.49 11.38 17.20
C GLU A 216 -65.24 11.29 18.10
N GLY A 217 -64.43 12.32 18.30
CA GLY A 217 -64.52 13.76 18.16
C GLY A 217 -63.37 14.31 19.05
N GLU A 218 -62.94 15.54 18.78
CA GLU A 218 -62.27 16.48 19.73
C GLU A 218 -61.19 15.90 20.67
N GLY A 219 -59.90 16.22 20.54
CA GLY A 219 -59.37 17.56 20.76
C GLY A 219 -58.60 17.63 22.09
N ALA A 220 -57.52 18.44 22.08
CA ALA A 220 -56.85 19.07 23.23
C ALA A 220 -55.69 18.37 24.00
N GLY A 221 -54.70 19.20 24.32
CA GLY A 221 -53.55 19.02 25.24
C GLY A 221 -52.24 18.84 24.48
N ASP A 222 -51.48 19.85 24.04
CA ASP A 222 -50.94 21.05 24.71
C ASP A 222 -50.03 20.77 25.92
N GLU A 223 -49.06 21.66 26.09
CA GLU A 223 -47.86 21.69 26.96
C GLU A 223 -46.58 21.20 26.25
N GLY A 224 -45.60 22.03 25.87
CA GLY A 224 -45.33 23.43 26.15
C GLY A 224 -43.85 23.64 26.49
N LEU A 225 -43.33 24.84 26.18
CA LEU A 225 -42.08 25.45 26.67
C LEU A 225 -40.78 25.02 25.95
N GLY A 226 -39.91 25.91 25.46
CA GLY A 226 -39.91 27.36 25.49
C GLY A 226 -38.52 27.92 25.12
N LYS A 227 -38.52 29.24 24.87
CA LYS A 227 -37.42 30.23 24.99
C LYS A 227 -36.30 30.17 23.93
N SER A 228 -36.16 31.14 23.01
CA SER A 228 -35.90 32.59 23.13
C SER A 228 -34.42 32.96 23.36
N GLY A 229 -33.84 33.67 22.39
CA GLY A 229 -33.21 34.97 22.64
C GLY A 229 -31.67 35.08 22.64
N GLY A 230 -31.16 35.89 21.71
CA GLY A 230 -29.92 36.69 21.81
C GLY A 230 -28.60 35.96 21.50
N SER A 231 -27.55 36.60 21.01
CA SER A 231 -27.30 37.95 20.50
C SER A 231 -25.88 37.98 19.92
N MET A 232 -25.70 38.75 18.84
CA MET A 232 -24.55 39.59 18.41
C MET A 232 -23.07 39.16 18.52
N ASP A 233 -22.35 39.57 17.45
CA ASP A 233 -20.96 40.04 17.34
C ASP A 233 -19.81 39.05 17.59
N GLY A 234 -18.71 39.07 16.83
CA GLY A 234 -18.14 40.08 15.94
C GLY A 234 -16.61 40.07 16.15
N GLY A 235 -15.82 40.47 15.16
CA GLY A 235 -14.45 40.94 15.39
C GLY A 235 -13.32 40.18 14.69
N ASP A 236 -12.77 40.87 13.69
CA ASP A 236 -11.55 40.63 12.94
C ASP A 236 -10.27 40.45 13.80
N SER A 237 -9.20 39.92 13.20
CA SER A 237 -8.00 40.72 12.96
C SER A 237 -6.94 39.99 12.13
N ASP A 238 -6.57 40.68 11.06
CA ASP A 238 -5.43 40.55 10.16
C ASP A 238 -4.15 41.09 10.82
N SER A 239 -2.99 40.53 10.50
CA SER A 239 -1.70 41.26 10.50
C SER A 239 -0.56 40.39 9.93
N GLY A 240 -0.14 40.72 8.72
CA GLY A 240 1.19 40.43 8.22
C GLY A 240 2.21 41.49 8.67
N VAL A 241 3.50 41.13 8.69
CA VAL A 241 4.61 42.08 8.60
C VAL A 241 5.87 41.40 8.02
N SER A 242 6.67 42.23 7.36
CA SER A 242 7.79 41.93 6.45
C SER A 242 9.17 42.26 7.06
N VAL A 243 10.22 41.62 6.50
CA VAL A 243 11.62 42.09 6.25
C VAL A 243 12.55 42.50 7.41
N GLY A 244 13.74 41.85 7.47
CA GLY A 244 15.05 42.55 7.44
C GLY A 244 15.98 42.53 8.67
N GLY A 245 17.19 41.98 8.47
CA GLY A 245 18.45 42.60 8.90
C GLY A 245 19.11 42.15 10.22
N ALA A 246 20.21 41.39 10.11
CA ALA A 246 21.51 41.62 10.75
C ALA A 246 22.58 40.77 10.02
#